data_AF-A0A1F2THM7-F1
#
_entry.id   AF-A0A1F2THM7-F1
#
_cell.length_a   1.000
_cell.length_b   1.000
_cell.length_c   1.000
_cell.angle_alpha   90.00
_cell.angle_beta   90.00
_cell.angle_gamma   90.00
#
_symmetry.space_group_name_H-M   'P 1'
#
loop_
_entity.id
_entity.type
_entity.pdbx_description
1 polymer ?
#
loop_
_entity_poly.entity_id
_entity_poly.type
_entity_poly.pdbx_seq_one_letter_code
_entity_poly.pdbx_strand_id
1 'polypeptide(L)'
;MPIFEITQDRLDLLQPTAFSDHGLHERGDLQRLLRDQVEIIAPDVLVISEEFGGREDSKRRIDLLGIDREANLVVIELKRTEDGGHMELQAIRYAAMVSKMTFDKVADALAAHSVKHEASGERPPGAS
;
A
#
# COMPACT_ATOMS: atom_id res chain seq x y z
N MET A 1 -12.45 -19.53 2.94
CA MET A 1 -13.06 -19.83 1.63
C MET A 1 -12.11 -20.75 0.89
N PRO A 2 -12.53 -21.92 0.36
CA PRO A 2 -11.65 -22.81 -0.39
C PRO A 2 -11.34 -22.21 -1.78
N ILE A 3 -10.08 -22.29 -2.21
CA ILE A 3 -9.63 -21.89 -3.54
C ILE A 3 -9.19 -23.15 -4.28
N PHE A 4 -9.54 -23.27 -5.56
CA PHE A 4 -9.18 -24.42 -6.39
C PHE A 4 -8.43 -23.96 -7.65
N GLU A 5 -7.46 -24.75 -8.11
CA GLU A 5 -6.84 -24.61 -9.43
C GLU A 5 -7.61 -25.46 -10.46
N ILE A 6 -7.95 -24.87 -11.60
CA ILE A 6 -8.57 -25.59 -12.73
C ILE A 6 -7.46 -26.11 -13.63
N THR A 7 -7.40 -27.43 -13.79
CA THR A 7 -6.53 -28.08 -14.79
C THR A 7 -7.40 -28.62 -15.95
N GLN A 8 -6.80 -29.33 -16.92
CA GLN A 8 -7.55 -29.85 -18.07
C GLN A 8 -8.73 -30.75 -17.67
N ASP A 9 -8.57 -31.58 -16.63
CA ASP A 9 -9.53 -32.64 -16.29
C ASP A 9 -10.00 -32.63 -14.82
N ARG A 10 -9.48 -31.74 -13.97
CA ARG A 10 -9.77 -31.74 -12.52
C ARG A 10 -9.71 -30.36 -11.88
N LEU A 11 -10.35 -30.27 -10.72
CA LEU A 11 -10.28 -29.15 -9.77
C LEU A 11 -9.42 -29.57 -8.58
N ASP A 12 -8.24 -28.97 -8.44
CA ASP A 12 -7.32 -29.27 -7.34
C ASP A 12 -7.49 -28.26 -6.20
N LEU A 13 -7.71 -28.74 -4.97
CA LEU A 13 -7.82 -27.88 -3.80
C LEU A 13 -6.46 -27.25 -3.47
N LEU A 14 -6.38 -25.92 -3.49
CA LEU A 14 -5.21 -25.21 -3.01
C LEU A 14 -5.19 -25.19 -1.48
N GLN A 15 -4.09 -25.67 -0.92
CA GLN A 15 -3.90 -25.66 0.52
C GLN A 15 -3.69 -24.21 0.99
N PRO A 16 -4.43 -23.74 2.00
CA PRO A 16 -4.16 -22.45 2.62
C PRO A 16 -2.72 -22.38 3.15
N THR A 17 -2.11 -21.21 3.03
CA THR A 17 -0.77 -20.92 3.54
C THR A 17 -0.75 -19.51 4.12
N ALA A 18 0.20 -19.20 5.00
CA ALA A 18 0.40 -17.85 5.51
C ALA A 18 1.61 -17.17 4.86
N PHE A 19 1.60 -15.84 4.81
CA PHE A 19 2.76 -15.06 4.35
C PHE A 19 4.05 -15.40 5.13
N SER A 20 3.93 -15.67 6.44
CA SER A 20 5.04 -16.09 7.29
C SER A 20 5.71 -17.38 6.84
N ASP A 21 4.92 -18.33 6.32
CA ASP A 21 5.41 -19.66 5.93
C ASP A 21 6.28 -19.59 4.67
N HIS A 22 6.09 -18.53 3.88
CA HIS A 22 6.85 -18.23 2.67
C HIS A 22 7.94 -17.17 2.88
N GLY A 23 8.18 -16.74 4.12
CA GLY A 23 9.17 -15.71 4.44
C GLY A 23 8.81 -14.31 3.93
N LEU A 24 7.54 -14.07 3.59
CA LEU A 24 7.09 -12.78 3.08
C LEU A 24 6.85 -11.80 4.23
N HIS A 25 7.52 -10.66 4.13
CA HIS A 25 7.48 -9.57 5.10
C HIS A 25 6.60 -8.42 4.62
N GLU A 26 6.02 -7.68 5.56
CA GLU A 26 5.06 -6.61 5.26
C GLU A 26 5.71 -5.52 4.42
N ARG A 27 6.79 -4.93 4.93
CA ARG A 27 7.49 -3.81 4.31
C ARG A 27 8.42 -4.27 3.19
N GLY A 28 9.17 -5.34 3.44
CA GLY A 28 10.18 -5.84 2.50
C GLY A 28 9.57 -6.37 1.20
N ASP A 29 8.37 -6.95 1.29
CA ASP A 29 7.74 -7.65 0.18
C ASP A 29 6.39 -7.06 -0.16
N LEU A 30 5.38 -7.20 0.70
CA LEU A 30 3.99 -6.85 0.35
C LEU A 30 3.82 -5.37 -0.01
N GLN A 31 4.36 -4.47 0.80
CA GLN A 31 4.27 -3.04 0.57
C GLN A 31 4.96 -2.63 -0.71
N ARG A 32 6.18 -3.13 -0.95
CA ARG A 32 6.93 -2.85 -2.18
C ARG A 32 6.19 -3.36 -3.41
N LEU A 33 5.70 -4.59 -3.37
CA LEU A 33 4.94 -5.19 -4.48
C LEU A 33 3.63 -4.46 -4.75
N LEU A 34 2.87 -4.11 -3.71
CA LEU A 34 1.62 -3.36 -3.84
C LEU A 34 1.83 -1.89 -4.19
N ARG A 35 2.97 -1.29 -3.83
CA ARG A 35 3.34 0.04 -4.33
C ARG A 35 3.57 -0.01 -5.84
N ASP A 36 4.34 -1.00 -6.29
CA ASP A 36 4.72 -1.14 -7.71
C ASP A 36 3.53 -1.55 -8.59
N GLN A 37 2.54 -2.23 -8.01
CA GLN A 37 1.34 -2.75 -8.71
C GLN A 37 0.05 -2.39 -7.95
N VAL A 38 -0.06 -1.13 -7.53
CA VAL A 38 -1.19 -0.66 -6.71
C VAL A 38 -2.54 -0.84 -7.41
N GLU A 39 -2.54 -0.84 -8.74
CA GLU A 39 -3.71 -1.04 -9.58
C GLU A 39 -4.43 -2.38 -9.34
N ILE A 40 -3.75 -3.38 -8.77
CA ILE A 40 -4.35 -4.66 -8.40
C ILE A 40 -5.43 -4.49 -7.31
N ILE A 41 -5.23 -3.54 -6.39
CA ILE A 41 -6.13 -3.32 -5.25
C ILE A 41 -6.88 -1.98 -5.33
N ALA A 42 -6.32 -0.99 -6.01
CA ALA A 42 -6.87 0.34 -6.16
C ALA A 42 -6.60 0.86 -7.58
N PRO A 43 -7.49 0.51 -8.55
CA PRO A 43 -7.38 0.99 -9.92
C PRO A 43 -7.35 2.52 -9.95
N ASP A 44 -6.58 3.08 -10.89
CA ASP A 44 -6.49 4.53 -11.10
C ASP A 44 -5.96 5.35 -9.91
N VAL A 45 -5.28 4.72 -8.96
CA VAL A 45 -4.59 5.40 -7.86
C VAL A 45 -3.10 5.53 -8.17
N LEU A 46 -2.57 6.74 -7.98
CA LEU A 46 -1.14 7.01 -7.99
C LEU A 46 -0.62 6.98 -6.54
N VAL A 47 0.38 6.14 -6.25
CA VAL A 47 1.08 6.20 -4.95
C VAL A 47 1.97 7.45 -4.92
N ILE A 48 1.80 8.27 -3.89
CA ILE A 48 2.52 9.54 -3.71
C ILE A 48 3.48 9.52 -2.52
N SER A 49 3.34 8.56 -1.60
CA SER A 49 4.28 8.37 -0.50
C SER A 49 4.16 6.98 0.11
N GLU A 50 5.29 6.48 0.59
CA GLU A 50 5.37 5.35 1.52
C GLU A 50 5.64 5.89 2.93
N GLU A 51 5.12 5.22 3.95
CA GLU A 51 5.45 5.46 5.35
C GLU A 51 5.22 6.94 5.77
N PHE A 52 4.12 7.54 5.30
CA PHE A 52 3.83 8.97 5.44
C PHE A 52 3.45 9.35 6.88
N GLY A 53 4.01 10.45 7.39
CA GLY A 53 3.68 11.01 8.72
C GLY A 53 4.62 10.66 9.88
N GLY A 54 5.73 9.96 9.61
CA GLY A 54 6.68 9.49 10.64
C GLY A 54 7.82 10.45 11.02
N ARG A 55 7.70 11.77 10.83
CA ARG A 55 8.79 12.72 11.14
C ARG A 55 8.33 13.70 12.24
N GLU A 56 9.01 13.60 13.39
CA GLU A 56 8.78 14.29 14.67
C GLU A 56 7.49 13.86 15.42
N ASP A 57 7.68 13.20 16.57
CA ASP A 57 6.69 12.84 17.61
C ASP A 57 5.56 11.84 17.32
N SER A 58 5.31 11.46 16.08
CA SER A 58 4.38 10.36 15.76
C SER A 58 5.14 9.10 15.33
N LYS A 59 5.14 8.05 16.17
CA LYS A 59 5.56 6.70 15.74
C LYS A 59 4.65 6.09 14.67
N ARG A 60 3.56 6.79 14.31
CA ARG A 60 2.52 6.32 13.40
C ARG A 60 2.77 6.88 12.01
N ARG A 61 2.52 6.05 11.02
CA ARG A 61 2.73 6.34 9.62
C ARG A 61 1.68 5.58 8.82
N ILE A 62 1.32 6.13 7.67
CA ILE A 62 0.51 5.45 6.67
C ILE A 62 1.45 4.60 5.82
N ASP A 63 1.14 3.32 5.65
CA ASP A 63 1.99 2.42 4.84
C ASP A 63 2.12 2.93 3.40
N LEU A 64 1.00 3.12 2.69
CA LEU A 64 0.96 3.75 1.37
C LEU A 64 -0.12 4.85 1.32
N LEU A 65 0.29 6.03 0.84
CA LEU A 65 -0.61 7.15 0.56
C LEU A 65 -0.67 7.35 -0.95
N GLY A 66 -1.88 7.42 -1.49
CA GLY A 66 -2.12 7.66 -2.91
C GLY A 66 -3.12 8.76 -3.18
N ILE A 67 -3.32 9.04 -4.46
CA ILE A 67 -4.31 9.99 -4.99
C ILE A 67 -5.06 9.33 -6.15
N ASP A 68 -6.38 9.47 -6.20
CA ASP A 68 -7.20 9.01 -7.31
C ASP A 68 -7.42 10.09 -8.39
N ARG A 69 -8.17 9.76 -9.44
CA ARG A 69 -8.47 10.67 -10.56
C ARG A 69 -9.29 11.90 -10.18
N GLU A 70 -10.04 11.82 -9.08
CA GLU A 70 -10.86 12.92 -8.57
C GLU A 70 -10.11 13.77 -7.54
N ALA A 71 -8.80 13.52 -7.38
CA ALA A 71 -7.93 14.15 -6.39
C ALA A 71 -8.30 13.83 -4.93
N ASN A 72 -8.98 12.71 -4.68
CA ASN A 72 -9.17 12.22 -3.32
C ASN A 72 -7.88 11.56 -2.82
N LEU A 73 -7.58 11.74 -1.53
CA LEU A 73 -6.50 11.01 -0.87
C LEU A 73 -6.94 9.60 -0.54
N VAL A 74 -6.12 8.62 -0.94
CA VAL A 74 -6.36 7.20 -0.72
C VAL A 74 -5.34 6.69 0.31
N VAL A 75 -5.84 6.28 1.47
CA VAL A 75 -5.02 5.70 2.54
C VAL A 75 -5.07 4.18 2.41
N ILE A 76 -3.92 3.54 2.23
CA ILE A 76 -3.78 2.09 2.15
C ILE A 76 -2.92 1.64 3.32
N GLU A 77 -3.51 0.83 4.21
CA GLU A 77 -2.85 0.22 5.36
C GLU A 77 -2.75 -1.28 5.12
N LEU A 78 -1.55 -1.83 5.28
CA LEU A 78 -1.28 -3.25 5.07
C LEU A 78 -1.31 -3.97 6.42
N LYS A 79 -1.75 -5.22 6.39
CA LYS A 79 -1.73 -6.13 7.55
C LYS A 79 -1.46 -7.54 7.05
N ARG A 80 -0.65 -8.30 7.80
CA ARG A 80 -0.34 -9.70 7.51
C ARG A 80 -1.16 -10.70 8.32
N THR A 81 -1.70 -10.28 9.46
CA THR A 81 -2.39 -11.16 10.41
C THR A 81 -3.88 -10.85 10.42
N GLU A 82 -4.69 -11.88 10.71
CA GLU A 82 -6.14 -11.78 10.78
C GLU A 82 -6.64 -11.05 12.05
N ASP A 83 -5.73 -10.68 12.95
CA ASP A 83 -6.02 -9.94 14.18
C ASP A 83 -6.38 -8.48 13.87
N GLY A 84 -7.59 -8.26 13.36
CA GLY A 84 -8.15 -6.96 12.98
C GLY A 84 -8.50 -6.02 14.14
N GLY A 85 -8.03 -6.32 15.35
CA GLY A 85 -8.26 -5.49 16.53
C GLY A 85 -7.68 -4.10 16.29
N HIS A 86 -8.56 -3.13 15.99
CA HIS A 86 -8.29 -1.71 15.72
C HIS A 86 -8.12 -1.28 14.23
N MET A 87 -8.55 -2.08 13.25
CA MET A 87 -8.50 -1.70 11.83
C MET A 87 -9.25 -0.41 11.51
N GLU A 88 -10.51 -0.29 11.96
CA GLU A 88 -11.35 0.87 11.66
C GLU A 88 -10.80 2.13 12.33
N LEU A 89 -10.29 1.98 13.56
CA LEU A 89 -9.66 3.07 14.31
C LEU A 89 -8.34 3.54 13.69
N GLN A 90 -7.59 2.66 13.03
CA GLN A 90 -6.40 3.05 12.25
C GLN A 90 -6.80 3.82 11.01
N ALA A 91 -7.73 3.30 10.22
CA ALA A 91 -8.20 3.94 9.00
C ALA A 91 -8.77 5.35 9.27
N ILE A 92 -9.66 5.49 10.26
CA ILE A 92 -10.24 6.79 10.64
C ILE A 92 -9.15 7.77 11.10
N ARG A 93 -8.19 7.30 11.89
CA ARG A 93 -7.11 8.15 12.39
C ARG A 93 -6.21 8.65 11.27
N TYR A 94 -5.89 7.81 10.30
CA TYR A 94 -5.07 8.20 9.17
C TYR A 94 -5.81 9.09 8.19
N ALA A 95 -7.09 8.82 7.93
CA ALA A 95 -7.95 9.75 7.21
C ALA A 95 -7.97 11.13 7.89
N ALA A 96 -8.11 11.18 9.22
CA ALA A 96 -8.04 12.43 9.97
C ALA A 96 -6.67 13.12 9.87
N MET A 97 -5.58 12.36 9.91
CA MET A 97 -4.21 12.87 9.77
C MET A 97 -4.00 13.60 8.43
N VAL A 98 -4.54 13.05 7.35
CA VAL A 98 -4.38 13.63 6.00
C VAL A 98 -5.52 14.55 5.58
N SER A 99 -6.61 14.63 6.36
CA SER A 99 -7.81 15.45 6.06
C SER A 99 -7.54 16.94 5.82
N LYS A 100 -6.42 17.47 6.33
CA LYS A 100 -6.00 18.86 6.18
C LYS A 100 -4.78 19.02 5.25
N MET A 101 -4.42 18.00 4.48
CA MET A 101 -3.37 18.12 3.50
C MET A 101 -3.80 19.08 2.40
N THR A 102 -2.91 20.02 2.09
CA THR A 102 -3.05 20.94 0.98
C THR A 102 -2.44 20.33 -0.28
N PHE A 103 -2.79 20.87 -1.44
CA PHE A 103 -2.17 20.50 -2.70
C PHE A 103 -0.64 20.58 -2.65
N ASP A 104 -0.09 21.66 -2.08
CA ASP A 104 1.37 21.83 -1.95
C ASP A 104 2.01 20.69 -1.15
N LYS A 105 1.38 20.25 -0.06
CA LYS A 105 1.87 19.11 0.74
C LYS A 105 1.80 17.79 -0.03
N VAL A 106 0.81 17.61 -0.90
CA VAL A 106 0.71 16.45 -1.77
C VAL A 106 1.82 16.46 -2.81
N ALA A 107 2.06 17.62 -3.44
CA ALA A 107 3.15 17.79 -4.41
C ALA A 107 4.52 17.55 -3.76
N ASP A 108 4.75 18.06 -2.56
CA ASP A 108 5.97 17.83 -1.78
C ASP A 108 6.18 16.33 -1.47
N ALA A 109 5.09 15.63 -1.09
CA ALA A 109 5.13 14.20 -0.83
C ALA A 109 5.53 13.40 -2.08
N LEU A 110 4.89 13.69 -3.22
CA LEU A 110 5.19 13.05 -4.50
C LEU A 110 6.62 13.31 -4.98
N ALA A 111 7.09 14.56 -4.85
CA ALA A 111 8.45 14.92 -5.21
C ALA A 111 9.47 14.16 -4.35
N ALA A 112 9.25 14.11 -3.03
CA ALA A 112 10.10 13.36 -2.11
C ALA A 112 10.07 11.84 -2.39
N HIS A 113 8.93 11.30 -2.82
CA HIS A 113 8.78 9.90 -3.18
C HIS A 113 9.54 9.56 -4.46
N SER A 114 9.39 10.38 -5.50
CA SER A 114 10.04 10.17 -6.81
C SER A 114 11.58 10.15 -6.67
N VAL A 115 12.15 11.08 -5.89
CA VAL A 115 13.61 11.12 -5.65
C VAL A 115 14.12 9.87 -4.93
N LYS A 116 13.36 9.36 -3.95
CA LYS A 116 13.72 8.11 -3.27
C LYS A 116 13.70 6.91 -4.21
N HIS A 117 12.74 6.89 -5.13
CA HIS A 117 12.55 5.82 -6.10
C HIS A 117 13.61 5.82 -7.21
N GLU A 118 14.01 7.01 -7.68
CA GLU A 118 15.12 7.16 -8.61
C GLU A 118 16.45 6.72 -7.97
N ALA A 119 16.65 7.04 -6.70
CA ALA A 119 17.85 6.65 -5.95
C ALA A 119 17.95 5.13 -5.68
N SER A 120 16.82 4.39 -5.67
CA SER A 120 16.81 2.92 -5.57
C SER A 120 17.06 2.21 -6.91
N GLY A 121 17.13 2.95 -8.03
CA GLY A 121 17.30 2.37 -9.37
C GLY A 121 16.03 1.70 -9.93
N GLU A 122 14.89 1.90 -9.28
CA GLU A 122 13.60 1.36 -9.69
C GLU A 122 12.90 2.40 -10.60
N ARG A 123 12.31 1.98 -11.73
CA ARG A 123 11.64 2.92 -12.68
C ARG A 123 10.43 3.59 -12.00
N PRO A 124 10.21 4.90 -12.18
CA PRO A 124 9.05 5.56 -11.60
C PRO A 124 7.74 4.95 -12.14
N PRO A 125 6.71 4.77 -11.27
CA PRO A 125 5.41 4.30 -11.71
C PRO A 125 4.79 5.29 -12.70
N GLY A 126 4.37 4.79 -13.87
CA GLY A 126 3.69 5.59 -14.90
C GLY A 126 4.55 6.13 -16.05
N ALA A 127 5.85 5.84 -16.10
CA ALA A 127 6.66 6.12 -17.30
C ALA A 127 6.46 5.00 -18.34
N SER A 128 5.57 5.23 -19.31
CA SER A 128 5.53 4.48 -20.58
C SER A 128 6.71 4.85 -21.47
#